data_AF-X1QMS0-F1
#
_entry.id   AF-X1QMS0-F1
#
_cell.length_a   1.000
_cell.length_b   1.000
_cell.length_c   1.000
_cell.angle_alpha   90.00
_cell.angle_beta   90.00
_cell.angle_gamma   90.00
#
_symmetry.space_group_name_H-M   'P 1'
#
loop_
_entity.id
_entity.type
_entity.pdbx_description
1 polymer ?
#
loop_
_entity_poly.entity_id
_entity_poly.type
_entity_poly.pdbx_seq_one_letter_code
_entity_poly.pdbx_strand_id
1 'polypeptide(L)'
;EGVSKGFKKELETVGVGYRAQKVGEKVVLQVGYSHPVEVMPPPGVLVEVIGTNRISVQGIDKELVGDVAAKIRAIRPPDSYKGKGIRYAGERIRLKPGKSGKIGTRR
;
A
#
# COMPACT_ATOMS: atom_id res chain seq x y z
N GLU A 1 -24.59 6.32 -6.17
CA GLU A 1 -23.79 5.60 -7.20
C GLU A 1 -22.83 4.60 -6.54
N GLY A 2 -23.24 3.35 -6.32
CA GLY A 2 -22.41 2.37 -5.58
C GLY A 2 -22.44 0.95 -6.15
N VAL A 3 -23.59 0.48 -6.61
CA VAL A 3 -23.77 -0.91 -7.09
C VAL A 3 -23.30 -1.15 -8.53
N SER A 4 -23.30 -0.12 -9.40
CA SER A 4 -23.04 -0.33 -10.84
C SER A 4 -21.58 -0.12 -11.25
N LYS A 5 -20.78 0.62 -10.47
CA LYS A 5 -19.38 0.95 -10.82
C LYS A 5 -18.35 0.33 -9.88
N GLY A 6 -18.79 -0.29 -8.78
CA GLY A 6 -17.90 -0.80 -7.73
C GLY A 6 -17.13 0.32 -7.02
N PHE A 7 -16.52 -0.02 -5.88
CA PHE A 7 -15.63 0.88 -5.16
C PHE A 7 -14.19 0.45 -5.38
N LYS A 8 -13.33 1.43 -5.64
CA LYS A 8 -11.90 1.23 -5.84
C LYS A 8 -11.09 2.17 -4.96
N LYS A 9 -10.06 1.63 -4.30
CA LYS A 9 -9.05 2.38 -3.55
C LYS A 9 -7.67 1.99 -4.03
N GLU A 10 -6.89 2.99 -4.42
CA GLU A 10 -5.52 2.81 -4.86
C GLU A 10 -4.54 3.17 -3.75
N LEU A 11 -3.58 2.29 -3.54
CA LEU A 11 -2.49 2.41 -2.59
C LEU A 11 -1.16 2.34 -3.36
N GLU A 12 -0.17 3.05 -2.86
CA GLU A 12 1.17 3.08 -3.41
C GLU A 12 2.18 2.72 -2.32
N THR A 13 3.11 1.81 -2.65
CA THR A 13 4.24 1.48 -1.80
C THR A 13 5.44 2.33 -2.21
N VAL A 14 6.02 3.01 -1.22
CA VAL A 14 7.17 3.89 -1.40
C VAL A 14 8.30 3.39 -0.52
N GLY A 15 9.39 2.95 -1.12
CA GLY A 15 10.55 2.44 -0.38
C GLY A 15 11.51 1.68 -1.28
N VAL A 16 12.77 1.59 -0.85
CA VAL A 16 13.78 0.81 -1.57
C VAL A 16 13.60 -0.66 -1.18
N GLY A 17 13.43 -1.54 -2.17
CA GLY A 17 13.17 -2.96 -1.96
C GLY A 17 11.75 -3.29 -1.50
N TYR A 18 10.85 -2.29 -1.50
CA TYR A 18 9.45 -2.53 -1.14
C TYR A 18 8.70 -3.05 -2.35
N ARG A 19 7.99 -4.17 -2.18
CA ARG A 19 7.18 -4.76 -3.25
C ARG A 19 5.94 -5.46 -2.72
N ALA A 20 4.88 -5.39 -3.51
CA ALA A 20 3.70 -6.22 -3.34
C ALA A 20 3.68 -7.28 -4.43
N GLN A 21 3.19 -8.48 -4.10
CA GLN A 21 2.98 -9.56 -5.06
C GLN A 21 1.65 -10.23 -4.76
N LYS A 22 0.86 -10.50 -5.79
CA LYS A 22 -0.35 -11.30 -5.66
C LYS A 22 0.03 -12.77 -5.84
N VAL A 23 -0.28 -13.61 -4.85
CA VAL A 23 -0.02 -15.05 -4.86
C VAL A 23 -1.35 -15.76 -4.67
N GLY A 24 -1.98 -16.20 -5.76
CA GLY A 24 -3.36 -16.71 -5.74
C GLY A 24 -4.33 -15.63 -5.26
N GLU A 25 -5.04 -15.90 -4.16
CA GLU A 25 -5.99 -14.97 -3.54
C GLU A 25 -5.35 -14.04 -2.50
N LYS A 26 -4.16 -14.40 -1.98
CA LYS A 26 -3.44 -13.59 -0.99
C LYS A 26 -2.50 -12.58 -1.64
N VAL A 27 -2.26 -11.49 -0.93
CA VAL A 27 -1.26 -10.48 -1.30
C VAL A 27 -0.09 -10.55 -0.34
N VAL A 28 1.09 -10.79 -0.87
CA VAL A 28 2.34 -10.86 -0.13
C VAL A 28 3.04 -9.51 -0.23
N LEU A 29 3.31 -8.90 0.93
CA LEU A 29 3.96 -7.60 1.08
C LEU A 29 5.37 -7.80 1.63
N GLN A 30 6.35 -7.30 0.89
CA GLN A 30 7.74 -7.21 1.33
C GLN A 30 8.06 -5.74 1.54
N VAL A 31 7.85 -5.24 2.76
CA VAL A 31 7.98 -3.81 3.11
C VAL A 31 9.06 -3.55 4.16
N GLY A 32 10.15 -4.33 4.09
CA GLY A 32 11.31 -4.18 4.96
C GLY A 32 11.18 -4.87 6.33
N TYR A 33 10.21 -5.77 6.49
CA TYR A 33 10.19 -6.76 7.57
C TYR A 33 11.05 -7.97 7.21
N SER A 34 11.56 -8.68 8.21
CA SER A 34 12.39 -9.87 8.01
C SER A 34 11.63 -11.04 7.36
N HIS A 35 10.32 -11.12 7.58
CA HIS A 35 9.43 -12.09 6.95
C HIS A 35 8.41 -11.37 6.04
N PRO A 36 7.97 -12.00 4.95
CA PRO A 36 6.90 -11.46 4.12
C PRO A 36 5.59 -11.41 4.91
N VAL A 37 4.83 -10.33 4.74
CA VAL A 37 3.50 -10.19 5.36
C VAL A 37 2.45 -10.61 4.36
N GLU A 38 1.68 -11.64 4.70
CA GLU A 38 0.59 -12.12 3.87
C GLU A 38 -0.73 -11.48 4.29
N VAL A 39 -1.46 -10.92 3.33
CA VAL A 39 -2.77 -10.32 3.53
C VAL A 39 -3.78 -11.11 2.72
N MET A 40 -4.73 -11.72 3.42
CA MET A 40 -5.86 -12.39 2.78
C MET A 40 -7.05 -11.43 2.75
N PRO A 41 -7.52 -11.01 1.56
CA PRO A 41 -8.69 -10.17 1.47
C PRO A 41 -9.97 -10.95 1.85
N PRO A 42 -10.95 -10.29 2.49
CA PRO A 42 -12.24 -10.89 2.78
C PRO A 42 -13.04 -11.16 1.49
N PRO A 43 -14.02 -12.09 1.53
CA PRO A 43 -14.85 -12.39 0.36
C PRO A 43 -15.58 -11.14 -0.13
N GLY A 44 -15.61 -10.93 -1.45
CA GLY A 44 -16.21 -9.76 -2.08
C GLY A 44 -15.29 -8.54 -2.23
N VAL A 45 -14.03 -8.64 -1.78
CA VAL A 45 -12.98 -7.65 -2.03
C VAL A 45 -11.88 -8.28 -2.88
N LEU A 46 -11.58 -7.67 -4.01
CA LEU A 46 -10.55 -8.08 -4.94
C LEU A 46 -9.34 -7.15 -4.79
N VAL A 47 -8.18 -7.73 -4.49
CA VAL A 47 -6.92 -6.98 -4.42
C VAL A 47 -6.06 -7.34 -5.63
N GLU A 48 -5.63 -6.31 -6.35
CA GLU A 48 -4.75 -6.39 -7.50
C GLU A 48 -3.46 -5.64 -7.22
N VAL A 49 -2.36 -6.17 -7.74
CA VAL A 49 -1.07 -5.50 -7.70
C VAL A 49 -0.73 -5.09 -9.13
N ILE A 50 -0.56 -3.80 -9.36
CA ILE A 50 -0.20 -3.24 -10.66
C ILE A 50 1.30 -2.95 -10.65
N GLY A 51 2.05 -3.73 -11.44
CA GLY A 51 3.50 -3.72 -11.43
C GLY A 51 4.05 -4.33 -10.15
N THR A 52 4.55 -3.48 -9.25
CA THR A 52 5.21 -3.90 -8.00
C THR A 52 4.90 -2.97 -6.84
N ASN A 53 4.58 -1.70 -7.15
CA ASN A 53 4.48 -0.63 -6.18
C ASN A 53 3.06 -0.07 -6.02
N ARG A 54 2.09 -0.54 -6.79
CA ARG A 54 0.70 -0.07 -6.72
C ARG A 54 -0.20 -1.24 -6.37
N ILE A 55 -1.08 -1.01 -5.41
CA ILE A 55 -2.07 -1.98 -4.95
C ILE A 55 -3.44 -1.35 -5.17
N SER A 56 -4.30 -2.04 -5.90
CA SER A 56 -5.68 -1.65 -6.16
C SER A 56 -6.61 -2.56 -5.37
N VAL A 57 -7.40 -1.99 -4.47
CA VAL A 57 -8.44 -2.70 -3.71
C VAL A 57 -9.78 -2.35 -4.33
N GLN A 58 -10.48 -3.35 -4.87
CA GLN A 58 -11.76 -3.22 -5.55
C GLN A 58 -12.84 -4.05 -4.82
N GLY A 59 -14.09 -3.61 -4.83
CA GLY A 59 -15.17 -4.39 -4.22
C GLY A 59 -16.54 -3.76 -4.37
N ILE A 60 -17.57 -4.47 -3.91
CA ILE A 60 -18.97 -4.04 -3.98
C ILE A 60 -19.32 -3.12 -2.80
N ASP A 61 -18.69 -3.36 -1.64
CA ASP A 61 -18.93 -2.58 -0.42
C ASP A 61 -17.79 -1.59 -0.15
N LYS A 62 -18.15 -0.32 0.01
CA LYS A 62 -17.24 0.79 0.30
C LYS A 62 -16.58 0.63 1.68
N GLU A 63 -17.30 0.10 2.66
CA GLU A 63 -16.80 -0.05 4.03
C GLU A 63 -15.72 -1.13 4.07
N LEU A 64 -16.02 -2.31 3.50
CA LEU A 64 -15.04 -3.39 3.38
C LEU A 64 -13.81 -2.99 2.55
N VAL A 65 -14.00 -2.32 1.41
CA VAL A 65 -12.87 -1.82 0.60
C VAL A 65 -12.02 -0.82 1.39
N GLY A 66 -12.67 0.06 2.18
CA GLY A 66 -12.00 1.02 3.05
C GLY A 66 -11.20 0.35 4.17
N ASP A 67 -11.81 -0.61 4.86
CA ASP A 67 -11.20 -1.36 5.97
C ASP A 67 -9.99 -2.18 5.49
N VAL A 68 -10.12 -2.91 4.38
CA VAL A 68 -9.01 -3.67 3.79
C VAL A 68 -7.87 -2.75 3.38
N ALA A 69 -8.18 -1.62 2.73
CA ALA A 69 -7.16 -0.65 2.36
C ALA A 69 -6.47 -0.02 3.59
N ALA A 70 -7.22 0.25 4.67
CA ALA A 70 -6.69 0.76 5.92
C ALA A 70 -5.79 -0.26 6.62
N LYS A 71 -6.19 -1.53 6.66
CA LYS A 71 -5.38 -2.64 7.19
C LYS A 71 -4.06 -2.78 6.44
N ILE A 72 -4.08 -2.71 5.10
CA ILE A 72 -2.85 -2.74 4.29
C ILE A 72 -1.94 -1.54 4.61
N ARG A 73 -2.49 -0.33 4.72
CA ARG A 73 -1.75 0.88 5.12
C ARG A 73 -1.15 0.76 6.52
N ALA A 74 -1.86 0.15 7.46
CA ALA A 74 -1.43 -0.01 8.85
C ALA A 74 -0.20 -0.92 9.02
N ILE A 75 0.04 -1.86 8.09
CA ILE A 75 1.22 -2.75 8.11
C ILE A 75 2.52 -1.94 8.07
N ARG A 76 2.55 -0.89 7.23
CA ARG A 76 3.70 0.01 7.12
C ARG A 76 3.22 1.42 6.81
N PRO A 77 2.80 2.21 7.82
CA PRO A 77 2.33 3.56 7.57
C PRO A 77 3.46 4.44 7.01
N PRO A 78 3.12 5.51 6.28
CA PRO A 78 4.11 6.39 5.70
C PRO A 78 4.86 7.13 6.80
N ASP A 79 6.20 7.06 6.75
CA ASP A 79 7.07 7.74 7.69
C ASP A 79 7.04 9.27 7.51
N SER A 80 7.14 10.01 8.63
CA SER A 80 7.09 11.48 8.66
C SER A 80 8.37 12.18 8.17
N TYR A 81 9.45 11.45 7.86
CA TYR A 81 10.71 12.03 7.40
C TYR A 81 10.98 11.74 5.93
N LYS A 82 10.89 10.47 5.51
CA LYS A 82 11.20 10.04 4.13
C LYS A 82 9.97 9.64 3.32
N GLY A 83 8.77 9.68 3.91
CA GLY A 83 7.54 9.25 3.25
C GLY A 83 7.54 7.78 2.83
N LYS A 84 8.46 6.97 3.40
CA LYS A 84 8.56 5.54 3.10
C LYS A 84 7.44 4.79 3.80
N GLY A 85 6.80 3.88 3.10
CA GLY A 85 5.67 3.10 3.58
C GLY A 85 4.60 2.94 2.51
N ILE A 86 3.43 2.51 2.94
CA ILE A 86 2.24 2.36 2.11
C ILE A 86 1.37 3.60 2.33
N ARG A 87 0.99 4.28 1.25
CA ARG A 87 0.13 5.46 1.28
C ARG A 87 -1.01 5.32 0.29
N TYR A 88 -2.04 6.14 0.40
CA TYR A 88 -3.03 6.24 -0.68
C TYR A 88 -2.42 6.92 -1.91
N ALA A 89 -2.89 6.54 -3.09
CA ALA A 89 -2.49 7.21 -4.33
C ALA A 89 -2.81 8.72 -4.24
N GLY A 90 -1.80 9.57 -4.41
CA GLY A 90 -1.93 11.02 -4.31
C GLY A 90 -1.96 11.60 -2.89
N GLU A 91 -1.74 10.80 -1.84
CA GLU A 91 -1.70 11.30 -0.45
C GLU A 91 -0.49 12.24 -0.23
N ARG A 92 -0.76 13.49 0.14
CA ARG A 92 0.26 14.48 0.54
C ARG A 92 0.73 14.20 1.97
N ILE A 93 1.92 13.62 2.09
CA ILE A 93 2.56 13.38 3.39
C ILE A 93 3.31 14.64 3.82
N ARG A 94 3.03 15.13 5.03
CA ARG A 94 3.81 16.21 5.65
C ARG A 94 5.15 15.65 6.13
N LEU A 95 6.23 16.05 5.45
CA LEU A 95 7.59 15.65 5.80
C LEU A 95 8.18 16.67 6.77
N LYS A 96 8.75 16.19 7.89
CA LYS A 96 9.52 17.04 8.80
C LYS A 96 10.92 17.31 8.19
N PRO A 97 11.44 18.55 8.26
CA PRO A 97 12.74 18.92 7.67
C PRO A 97 13.97 18.32 8.39
N GLY A 98 13.79 17.33 9.27
CA GLY A 98 14.87 16.72 10.04
C GLY A 98 15.60 15.62 9.26
N LYS A 99 16.81 15.91 8.79
CA LYS A 99 17.77 15.01 8.13
C LYS A 99 17.44 14.61 6.68
N SER A 100 17.37 15.60 5.80
CA SER A 100 17.97 15.49 4.45
C SER A 100 19.50 15.41 4.54
N GLY A 101 20.04 14.51 5.36
CA GLY A 101 21.46 14.27 5.53
C GLY A 101 21.76 12.85 5.10
N LYS A 102 22.54 12.71 4.01
CA LYS A 102 23.00 11.46 3.39
C LYS A 102 21.91 10.65 2.66
N ILE A 103 21.54 11.10 1.46
CA ILE A 103 21.42 10.16 0.35
C ILE A 103 22.83 10.06 -0.22
N GLY A 104 23.45 8.89 -0.05
CA GLY A 104 24.81 8.64 -0.49
C GLY A 104 24.94 8.89 -1.98
N THR A 105 25.78 9.85 -2.33
CA THR A 105 26.51 9.88 -3.58
C THR A 105 27.23 8.53 -3.75
N ARG A 106 26.83 7.74 -4.74
CA ARG A 106 27.71 6.87 -5.53
C ARG A 106 27.17 6.98 -6.95
N ARG A 107 27.82 7.80 -7.79
CA ARG A 107 28.80 7.36 -8.81
C ARG A 107 28.30 6.14 -9.56
#